data_AF-A0A514XLN8-F1
#
_entry.id   AF-A0A514XLN8-F1
#
_cell.length_a   1.000
_cell.length_b   1.000
_cell.length_c   1.000
_cell.angle_alpha   90.00
_cell.angle_beta   90.00
_cell.angle_gamma   90.00
#
_symmetry.space_group_name_H-M   'P 1'
#
loop_
_entity.id
_entity.type
_entity.pdbx_description
1 polymer ?
#
loop_
_entity_poly.entity_id
_entity_poly.type
_entity_poly.pdbx_seq_one_letter_code
_entity_poly.pdbx_strand_id
1 'polypeptide(L)'
;MKVFKIIAKHLLLFAVISITTLFLAIGGVTYYVLNHIHDESDNNHNLHEVMKIGESYVAELDSFAGLEKMLQNKTMPPFCKTLCNPSSISQETLLNERTPYLTEFYNATGSKAFQDPMFRFKIWQMNSVSRAVPASVREILKDVLNKESLAPKNKILLALQIETVLLTNLPTLQSRMDAFMADSERQNQARAWIKACQMGGNSKKIMAECEAEFRPVIK
;
A
#
# COMPACT_ATOMS: atom_id res chain seq x y z
N MET A 1 -0.08 -0.59 -26.84
CA MET A 1 -0.71 -1.47 -25.82
C MET A 1 0.23 -2.50 -25.18
N LYS A 2 1.10 -3.21 -25.93
CA LYS A 2 1.97 -4.25 -25.35
C LYS A 2 2.99 -3.72 -24.31
N VAL A 3 3.62 -2.58 -24.57
CA VAL A 3 4.61 -1.96 -23.66
C VAL A 3 3.99 -1.53 -22.32
N PHE A 4 2.76 -1.01 -22.33
CA PHE A 4 2.02 -0.64 -21.11
C PHE A 4 1.64 -1.84 -20.25
N LYS A 5 1.27 -2.97 -20.88
CA LYS A 5 1.02 -4.23 -20.16
C LYS A 5 2.30 -4.79 -19.55
N ILE A 6 3.45 -4.63 -20.19
CA ILE A 6 4.75 -5.06 -19.67
C ILE A 6 5.13 -4.22 -18.44
N ILE A 7 5.05 -2.89 -18.52
CA ILE A 7 5.39 -1.98 -17.41
C ILE A 7 4.44 -2.16 -16.22
N ALA A 8 3.12 -2.28 -16.45
CA ALA A 8 2.15 -2.53 -15.39
C ALA A 8 2.35 -3.91 -14.73
N LYS A 9 2.69 -4.93 -15.53
CA LYS A 9 3.02 -6.27 -15.02
C LYS A 9 4.31 -6.24 -14.21
N HIS A 10 5.30 -5.42 -14.57
CA HIS A 10 6.55 -5.26 -13.82
C HIS A 10 6.38 -4.44 -12.54
N LEU A 11 5.51 -3.42 -12.51
CA LEU A 11 5.15 -2.68 -11.30
C LEU A 11 4.32 -3.53 -10.32
N LEU A 12 3.41 -4.36 -10.83
CA LEU A 12 2.62 -5.30 -10.04
C LEU A 12 3.50 -6.44 -9.53
N LEU A 13 4.39 -6.99 -10.37
CA LEU A 13 5.44 -7.90 -9.91
C LEU A 13 6.32 -7.23 -8.86
N PHE A 14 6.72 -5.97 -9.03
CA PHE A 14 7.54 -5.28 -8.03
C PHE A 14 6.79 -5.10 -6.71
N ALA A 15 5.52 -4.68 -6.71
CA ALA A 15 4.75 -4.56 -5.47
C ALA A 15 4.50 -5.92 -4.80
N VAL A 16 4.19 -6.97 -5.58
CA VAL A 16 3.99 -8.33 -5.06
C VAL A 16 5.32 -8.92 -4.58
N ILE A 17 6.42 -8.74 -5.32
CA ILE A 17 7.77 -9.12 -4.92
C ILE A 17 8.14 -8.37 -3.64
N SER A 18 7.93 -7.06 -3.54
CA SER A 18 8.26 -6.27 -2.34
C SER A 18 7.43 -6.70 -1.13
N ILE A 19 6.15 -7.01 -1.31
CA ILE A 19 5.30 -7.51 -0.21
C ILE A 19 5.71 -8.94 0.17
N THR A 20 5.92 -9.83 -0.79
CA THR A 20 6.36 -11.21 -0.52
C THR A 20 7.77 -11.28 0.02
N THR A 21 8.71 -10.44 -0.45
CA THR A 21 10.04 -10.29 0.16
C THR A 21 9.95 -9.64 1.53
N LEU A 22 9.03 -8.72 1.79
CA LEU A 22 8.79 -8.24 3.16
C LEU A 22 8.28 -9.36 4.06
N PHE A 23 7.29 -10.15 3.64
CA PHE A 23 6.78 -11.28 4.42
C PHE A 23 7.79 -12.43 4.56
N LEU A 24 8.59 -12.71 3.52
CA LEU A 24 9.69 -13.68 3.54
C LEU A 24 10.90 -13.17 4.30
N ALA A 25 11.17 -11.87 4.32
CA ALA A 25 12.19 -11.27 5.17
C ALA A 25 11.70 -11.19 6.61
N ILE A 26 10.41 -10.98 6.89
CA ILE A 26 9.89 -11.11 8.26
C ILE A 26 9.97 -12.58 8.68
N GLY A 27 9.50 -13.52 7.86
CA GLY A 27 9.58 -14.95 8.14
C GLY A 27 11.03 -15.43 8.26
N GLY A 28 11.91 -14.94 7.39
CA GLY A 28 13.34 -15.23 7.33
C GLY A 28 14.13 -14.58 8.45
N VAL A 29 13.88 -13.31 8.79
CA VAL A 29 14.42 -12.62 9.98
C VAL A 29 13.89 -13.31 11.23
N THR A 30 12.64 -13.72 11.29
CA THR A 30 12.08 -14.42 12.45
C THR A 30 12.71 -15.80 12.60
N TYR A 31 12.82 -16.57 11.52
CA TYR A 31 13.49 -17.86 11.48
C TYR A 31 14.99 -17.75 11.79
N TYR A 32 15.68 -16.75 11.22
CA TYR A 32 17.10 -16.46 11.45
C TYR A 32 17.33 -15.94 12.87
N VAL A 33 16.50 -15.05 13.40
CA VAL A 33 16.60 -14.56 14.78
C VAL A 33 16.28 -15.67 15.79
N LEU A 34 15.35 -16.58 15.48
CA LEU A 34 15.06 -17.76 16.31
C LEU A 34 16.20 -18.80 16.27
N ASN A 35 16.87 -18.99 15.13
CA ASN A 35 17.87 -20.05 14.96
C ASN A 35 19.35 -19.60 14.99
N HIS A 36 19.66 -18.32 14.80
CA HIS A 36 21.02 -17.80 14.54
C HIS A 36 21.40 -16.59 15.42
N ILE A 37 20.65 -16.30 16.49
CA ILE A 37 21.02 -15.26 17.48
C ILE A 37 22.36 -15.56 18.19
N HIS A 38 22.94 -16.74 17.99
CA HIS A 38 24.27 -17.09 18.51
C HIS A 38 25.42 -16.98 17.51
N ASP A 39 25.21 -17.00 16.19
CA ASP A 39 26.33 -17.44 15.32
C ASP A 39 26.92 -16.47 14.31
N GLU A 40 26.24 -15.50 13.67
CA GLU A 40 26.92 -14.84 12.52
C GLU A 40 26.68 -13.33 12.36
N SER A 41 27.81 -12.59 12.34
CA SER A 41 27.91 -11.12 12.25
C SER A 41 27.97 -10.55 10.82
N ASP A 42 28.11 -11.36 9.76
CA ASP A 42 28.56 -10.83 8.46
C ASP A 42 27.61 -11.02 7.24
N ASN A 43 26.43 -11.65 7.37
CA ASN A 43 25.51 -11.86 6.23
C ASN A 43 24.47 -10.73 5.99
N ASN A 44 24.75 -9.50 6.44
CA ASN A 44 23.72 -8.55 6.88
C ASN A 44 23.31 -7.45 5.87
N HIS A 45 23.94 -7.32 4.71
CA HIS A 45 23.67 -6.17 3.80
C HIS A 45 22.29 -6.21 3.13
N ASN A 46 21.93 -7.34 2.53
CA ASN A 46 20.62 -7.53 1.89
C ASN A 46 19.48 -7.47 2.91
N LEU A 47 19.74 -7.96 4.13
CA LEU A 47 18.78 -7.92 5.23
C LEU A 47 18.53 -6.49 5.67
N HIS A 48 19.59 -5.70 5.85
CA HIS A 48 19.53 -4.30 6.21
C HIS A 48 18.80 -3.46 5.16
N GLU A 49 19.04 -3.68 3.86
CA GLU A 49 18.31 -2.99 2.79
C GLU A 49 16.81 -3.32 2.79
N VAL A 50 16.44 -4.59 2.95
CA VAL A 50 15.03 -5.00 3.04
C VAL A 50 14.37 -4.45 4.29
N MET A 51 15.08 -4.38 5.41
CA MET A 51 14.60 -3.76 6.65
C MET A 51 14.38 -2.25 6.48
N LYS A 52 15.32 -1.54 5.84
CA LYS A 52 15.18 -0.11 5.51
C LYS A 52 13.98 0.17 4.59
N ILE A 53 13.75 -0.69 3.61
CA ILE A 53 12.56 -0.62 2.74
C ILE A 53 11.30 -0.84 3.57
N GLY A 54 11.29 -1.86 4.44
CA GLY A 54 10.18 -2.14 5.36
C GLY A 54 9.86 -0.97 6.28
N GLU A 55 10.88 -0.33 6.86
CA GLU A 55 10.74 0.84 7.72
C GLU A 55 10.08 2.02 7.00
N SER A 56 10.55 2.33 5.79
CA SER A 56 9.97 3.39 4.95
C SER A 56 8.51 3.11 4.61
N TYR A 57 8.16 1.85 4.31
CA TYR A 57 6.78 1.44 4.06
C TYR A 57 5.88 1.54 5.29
N VAL A 58 6.38 1.17 6.47
CA VAL A 58 5.64 1.28 7.74
C VAL A 58 5.37 2.74 8.06
N ALA A 59 6.39 3.61 7.96
CA ALA A 59 6.25 5.04 8.20
C ALA A 59 5.21 5.69 7.25
N GLU A 60 5.23 5.33 5.97
CA GLU A 60 4.26 5.80 4.99
C GLU A 60 2.83 5.33 5.31
N LEU A 61 2.65 4.07 5.71
CA LEU A 61 1.32 3.53 6.06
C LEU A 61 0.76 4.14 7.35
N ASP A 62 1.61 4.52 8.29
CA ASP A 62 1.21 5.21 9.51
C ASP A 62 0.80 6.65 9.25
N SER A 63 1.60 7.36 8.44
CA SER A 63 1.20 8.67 7.92
C SER A 63 -0.17 8.58 7.24
N PHE A 64 -0.37 7.53 6.43
CA PHE A 64 -1.63 7.32 5.73
C PHE A 64 -2.80 7.00 6.68
N ALA A 65 -2.57 6.30 7.80
CA ALA A 65 -3.60 6.05 8.79
C ALA A 65 -4.14 7.37 9.40
N GLY A 66 -3.29 8.38 9.56
CA GLY A 66 -3.70 9.72 9.96
C GLY A 66 -4.63 10.36 8.94
N LEU A 67 -4.25 10.33 7.66
CA LEU A 67 -5.07 10.83 6.55
C LEU A 67 -6.39 10.05 6.44
N GLU A 68 -6.37 8.72 6.51
CA GLU A 68 -7.56 7.87 6.47
C GLU A 68 -8.55 8.26 7.57
N LYS A 69 -8.07 8.47 8.79
CA LYS A 69 -8.91 8.93 9.92
C LYS A 69 -9.53 10.30 9.66
N MET A 70 -8.81 11.23 9.03
CA MET A 70 -9.36 12.54 8.65
C MET A 70 -10.48 12.41 7.61
N LEU A 71 -10.42 11.39 6.75
CA LEU A 71 -11.35 11.17 5.65
C LEU A 71 -12.53 10.23 6.00
N GLN A 72 -12.46 9.43 7.06
CA GLN A 72 -13.42 8.35 7.41
C GLN A 72 -14.89 8.79 7.45
N ASN A 73 -15.17 10.02 7.89
CA ASN A 73 -16.54 10.54 8.02
C ASN A 73 -16.93 11.49 6.88
N LYS A 74 -16.21 11.46 5.76
CA LYS A 74 -16.43 12.36 4.63
C LYS A 74 -17.13 11.62 3.50
N THR A 75 -18.20 12.21 2.99
CA THR A 75 -18.92 11.66 1.84
C THR A 75 -18.10 11.83 0.58
N MET A 76 -17.54 10.74 0.07
CA MET A 76 -16.84 10.72 -1.21
C MET A 76 -17.84 10.44 -2.36
N PRO A 77 -17.82 11.21 -3.46
CA PRO A 77 -18.61 10.91 -4.64
C PRO A 77 -18.18 9.57 -5.25
N PRO A 78 -18.96 8.91 -6.12
CA PRO A 78 -18.53 7.69 -6.83
C PRO A 78 -17.27 7.90 -7.69
N PHE A 79 -16.34 6.94 -7.74
CA PHE A 79 -15.04 7.08 -8.43
C PHE A 79 -15.17 7.47 -9.90
N CYS A 80 -16.01 6.74 -10.63
CA CYS A 80 -16.20 6.96 -12.06
C CYS A 80 -16.74 8.35 -12.41
N LYS A 81 -17.49 8.99 -11.50
CA LYS A 81 -18.06 10.33 -11.74
C LYS A 81 -17.04 11.46 -11.73
N THR A 82 -15.88 11.25 -11.10
CA THR A 82 -14.82 12.26 -11.01
C THR A 82 -13.59 11.88 -11.80
N LEU A 83 -13.62 10.74 -12.50
CA LEU A 83 -12.46 10.11 -13.13
C LEU A 83 -11.80 10.97 -14.21
N CYS A 84 -12.62 11.69 -14.98
CA CYS A 84 -12.16 12.55 -16.07
C CYS A 84 -12.14 14.04 -15.70
N ASN A 85 -12.27 14.39 -14.42
CA ASN A 85 -12.10 15.79 -14.01
C ASN A 85 -10.64 16.23 -14.23
N PRO A 86 -10.38 17.53 -14.43
CA PRO A 86 -9.02 18.07 -14.36
C PRO A 86 -8.38 17.73 -13.01
N SER A 87 -7.09 17.40 -13.02
CA SER A 87 -6.34 17.17 -11.79
C SER A 87 -5.38 18.33 -11.55
N SER A 88 -5.37 18.81 -10.30
CA SER A 88 -4.45 19.86 -9.83
C SER A 88 -3.26 19.28 -9.07
N ILE A 89 -3.15 17.95 -9.02
CA ILE A 89 -2.10 17.23 -8.31
C ILE A 89 -0.86 17.10 -9.17
N SER A 90 0.28 17.50 -8.60
CA SER A 90 1.60 17.29 -9.18
C SER A 90 2.02 15.83 -9.06
N GLN A 91 2.27 15.17 -10.19
CA GLN A 91 2.80 13.80 -10.20
C GLN A 91 4.21 13.72 -9.64
N GLU A 92 5.03 14.75 -9.87
CA GLU A 92 6.41 14.82 -9.39
C GLU A 92 6.46 14.86 -7.86
N THR A 93 5.64 15.73 -7.25
CA THR A 93 5.56 15.83 -5.78
C THR A 93 5.04 14.54 -5.15
N LEU A 94 4.08 13.87 -5.80
CA LEU A 94 3.58 12.56 -5.34
C LEU A 94 4.62 11.43 -5.37
N LEU A 95 5.66 11.51 -6.19
CA LEU A 95 6.72 10.51 -6.24
C LEU A 95 7.63 10.60 -5.02
N ASN A 96 7.83 11.82 -4.51
CA ASN A 96 8.75 12.09 -3.41
C ASN A 96 8.05 12.07 -2.05
N GLU A 97 6.86 12.69 -1.94
CA GLU A 97 6.20 12.97 -0.66
C GLU A 97 4.72 12.63 -0.71
N ARG A 98 4.39 11.38 -1.02
CA ARG A 98 3.03 10.96 -1.36
C ARG A 98 1.98 11.31 -0.30
N THR A 99 2.06 10.73 0.89
CA THR A 99 1.03 10.96 1.92
C THR A 99 1.05 12.38 2.52
N PRO A 100 2.21 12.99 2.80
CA PRO A 100 2.28 14.39 3.24
C PRO A 100 1.61 15.33 2.23
N TYR A 101 1.90 15.18 0.94
CA TYR A 101 1.32 16.01 -0.10
C TYR A 101 -0.18 15.81 -0.25
N LEU A 102 -0.69 14.58 -0.17
CA LEU A 102 -2.13 14.33 -0.19
C LEU A 102 -2.82 14.98 1.02
N THR A 103 -2.20 14.94 2.19
CA THR A 103 -2.72 15.56 3.40
C THR A 103 -2.78 17.08 3.27
N GLU A 104 -1.71 17.70 2.80
CA GLU A 104 -1.65 19.14 2.53
C GLU A 104 -2.68 19.55 1.47
N PHE A 105 -2.75 18.81 0.36
CA PHE A 105 -3.72 19.06 -0.70
C PHE A 105 -5.16 19.01 -0.18
N TYR A 106 -5.49 18.03 0.66
CA TYR A 106 -6.79 17.94 1.30
C TYR A 106 -7.05 19.10 2.27
N ASN A 107 -6.08 19.48 3.09
CA ASN A 107 -6.22 20.62 4.01
C ASN A 107 -6.44 21.94 3.26
N ALA A 108 -5.79 22.13 2.12
CA ALA A 108 -5.92 23.33 1.30
C ALA A 108 -7.25 23.39 0.52
N THR A 109 -7.74 22.26 0.01
CA THR A 109 -8.89 22.22 -0.91
C THR A 109 -10.19 21.69 -0.29
N GLY A 110 -10.10 21.06 0.88
CA GLY A 110 -11.23 20.47 1.60
C GLY A 110 -11.95 19.41 0.79
N SER A 111 -13.29 19.44 0.81
CA SER A 111 -14.12 18.47 0.09
C SER A 111 -13.93 18.49 -1.44
N LYS A 112 -13.38 19.58 -2.01
CA LYS A 112 -13.05 19.64 -3.43
C LYS A 112 -11.92 18.69 -3.81
N ALA A 113 -11.07 18.28 -2.88
CA ALA A 113 -10.07 17.24 -3.11
C ALA A 113 -10.71 15.94 -3.65
N PHE A 114 -11.93 15.62 -3.19
CA PHE A 114 -12.67 14.45 -3.65
C PHE A 114 -13.21 14.57 -5.08
N GLN A 115 -13.03 15.70 -5.75
CA GLN A 115 -13.32 15.85 -7.16
C GLN A 115 -12.07 15.61 -8.03
N ASP A 116 -10.89 15.57 -7.43
CA ASP A 116 -9.62 15.32 -8.14
C ASP A 116 -9.42 13.81 -8.35
N PRO A 117 -9.32 13.34 -9.60
CA PRO A 117 -9.21 11.91 -9.88
C PRO A 117 -7.91 11.30 -9.34
N MET A 118 -6.81 12.06 -9.33
CA MET A 118 -5.52 11.58 -8.86
C MET A 118 -5.49 11.49 -7.34
N PHE A 119 -6.08 12.46 -6.64
CA PHE A 119 -6.22 12.43 -5.18
C PHE A 119 -6.92 11.14 -4.77
N ARG A 120 -8.10 10.91 -5.36
CA ARG A 120 -8.92 9.73 -5.08
C ARG A 120 -8.24 8.42 -5.43
N PHE A 121 -7.59 8.37 -6.59
CA PHE A 121 -6.85 7.19 -7.00
C PHE A 121 -5.75 6.85 -6.01
N LYS A 122 -5.04 7.85 -5.50
CA LYS A 122 -3.97 7.64 -4.51
C LYS A 122 -4.49 7.24 -3.14
N ILE A 123 -5.58 7.82 -2.66
CA ILE A 123 -6.25 7.36 -1.43
C ILE A 123 -6.67 5.89 -1.56
N TRP A 124 -7.28 5.50 -2.69
CA TRP A 124 -7.68 4.11 -2.92
C TRP A 124 -6.47 3.17 -3.00
N GLN A 125 -5.40 3.57 -3.68
CA GLN A 125 -4.16 2.81 -3.76
C GLN A 125 -3.58 2.55 -2.36
N MET A 126 -3.47 3.60 -1.54
CA MET A 126 -2.93 3.50 -0.19
C MET A 126 -3.81 2.69 0.76
N ASN A 127 -5.14 2.79 0.62
CA ASN A 127 -6.07 1.96 1.40
C ASN A 127 -5.88 0.47 1.09
N SER A 128 -5.75 0.11 -0.19
CA SER A 128 -5.49 -1.28 -0.59
C SER A 128 -4.20 -1.83 0.02
N VAL A 129 -3.12 -1.03 0.04
CA VAL A 129 -1.85 -1.42 0.70
C VAL A 129 -2.02 -1.54 2.22
N SER A 130 -2.70 -0.59 2.86
CA SER A 130 -2.98 -0.60 4.31
C SER A 130 -3.77 -1.84 4.74
N ARG A 131 -4.71 -2.31 3.91
CA ARG A 131 -5.46 -3.56 4.16
C ARG A 131 -4.61 -4.82 3.99
N ALA A 132 -3.65 -4.81 3.07
CA ALA A 132 -2.71 -5.91 2.87
C ALA A 132 -1.71 -6.03 4.04
N VAL A 133 -1.33 -4.90 4.63
CA VAL A 133 -0.39 -4.82 5.76
C VAL A 133 -1.06 -4.14 6.96
N PRO A 134 -1.85 -4.89 7.77
CA PRO A 134 -2.64 -4.30 8.85
C PRO A 134 -1.76 -3.74 9.98
N ALA A 135 -2.36 -2.90 10.83
CA ALA A 135 -1.69 -2.30 11.99
C ALA A 135 -0.94 -3.33 12.86
N SER A 136 -1.53 -4.50 13.13
CA SER A 136 -0.89 -5.56 13.94
C SER A 136 0.43 -6.07 13.34
N VAL A 137 0.54 -6.10 12.01
CA VAL A 137 1.79 -6.48 11.31
C VAL A 137 2.77 -5.31 11.29
N ARG A 138 2.27 -4.08 11.14
CA ARG A 138 3.09 -2.86 11.17
C ARG A 138 3.77 -2.63 12.52
N GLU A 139 3.07 -2.84 13.62
CA GLU A 139 3.65 -2.66 14.97
C GLU A 139 4.80 -3.64 15.21
N ILE A 140 4.63 -4.91 14.84
CA ILE A 140 5.72 -5.90 14.93
C ILE A 140 6.91 -5.52 14.05
N LEU A 141 6.64 -5.00 12.85
CA LEU A 141 7.71 -4.52 11.99
C LEU A 141 8.52 -3.42 12.68
N LYS A 142 7.88 -2.45 13.34
CA LYS A 142 8.58 -1.43 14.14
C LYS A 142 9.39 -2.05 15.27
N ASP A 143 8.80 -2.96 16.03
CA ASP A 143 9.47 -3.61 17.16
C ASP A 143 10.69 -4.43 16.72
N VAL A 144 10.63 -5.03 15.52
CA VAL A 144 11.75 -5.73 14.89
C VAL A 144 12.82 -4.77 14.35
N LEU A 145 12.43 -3.60 13.85
CA LEU A 145 13.33 -2.59 13.29
C LEU A 145 14.09 -1.80 14.38
N ASN A 146 13.46 -1.55 15.53
CA ASN A 146 14.04 -0.79 16.65
C ASN A 146 15.09 -1.58 17.50
N LYS A 147 15.77 -2.56 16.91
CA LYS A 147 16.47 -3.66 17.61
C LYS A 147 17.80 -3.31 18.29
N GLU A 148 18.28 -2.07 18.24
CA GLU A 148 19.62 -1.73 18.77
C GLU A 148 19.79 -1.89 20.30
N SER A 149 18.78 -2.28 21.08
CA SER A 149 18.96 -2.50 22.53
C SER A 149 17.99 -3.47 23.23
N LEU A 150 17.45 -4.49 22.54
CA LEU A 150 16.49 -5.40 23.19
C LEU A 150 17.18 -6.36 24.18
N ALA A 151 16.97 -6.14 25.48
CA ALA A 151 17.32 -7.07 26.54
C ALA A 151 16.73 -8.48 26.29
N PRO A 152 17.35 -9.57 26.75
CA PRO A 152 16.93 -10.95 26.45
C PRO A 152 15.45 -11.25 26.72
N LYS A 153 14.89 -10.69 27.80
CA LYS A 153 13.46 -10.81 28.15
C LYS A 153 12.54 -10.21 27.07
N ASN A 154 12.95 -9.14 26.42
CA ASN A 154 12.18 -8.47 25.37
C ASN A 154 12.27 -9.24 24.05
N LYS A 155 13.35 -10.02 23.82
CA LYS A 155 13.48 -10.90 22.64
C LYS A 155 12.45 -12.03 22.66
N ILE A 156 12.22 -12.64 23.82
CA ILE A 156 11.20 -13.69 24.01
C ILE A 156 9.79 -13.11 23.83
N LEU A 157 9.52 -11.95 24.42
CA LEU A 157 8.23 -11.28 24.26
C LEU A 157 7.96 -10.93 22.79
N LEU A 158 8.97 -10.42 22.08
CA LEU A 158 8.88 -10.10 20.66
C LEU A 158 8.63 -11.36 19.81
N ALA A 159 9.31 -12.47 20.12
CA ALA A 159 9.08 -13.74 19.43
C ALA A 159 7.64 -14.23 19.60
N LEU A 160 7.09 -14.14 20.82
CA LEU A 160 5.69 -14.50 21.10
C LEU A 160 4.70 -13.56 20.39
N GLN A 161 4.98 -12.27 20.31
CA GLN A 161 4.16 -11.31 19.56
C GLN A 161 4.17 -11.62 18.06
N ILE A 162 5.35 -11.89 17.50
CA ILE A 162 5.51 -12.31 16.11
C ILE A 162 4.71 -13.58 15.84
N GLU A 163 4.89 -14.62 16.66
CA GLU A 163 4.19 -15.89 16.52
C GLU A 163 2.68 -15.70 16.62
N THR A 164 2.20 -14.92 17.60
CA THR A 164 0.77 -14.62 17.76
C THR A 164 0.19 -13.93 16.54
N VAL A 165 0.86 -12.92 15.99
CA VAL A 165 0.38 -12.20 14.81
C VAL A 165 0.49 -13.05 13.56
N LEU A 166 1.55 -13.84 13.38
CA LEU A 166 1.64 -14.79 12.29
C LEU A 166 0.51 -15.81 12.36
N LEU A 167 0.28 -16.45 13.50
CA LEU A 167 -0.81 -17.41 13.71
C LEU A 167 -2.20 -16.78 13.48
N THR A 168 -2.37 -15.51 13.85
CA THR A 168 -3.64 -14.79 13.65
C THR A 168 -3.86 -14.39 12.20
N ASN A 169 -2.80 -14.05 11.46
CA ASN A 169 -2.92 -13.52 10.09
C ASN A 169 -2.71 -14.59 9.01
N LEU A 170 -1.93 -15.65 9.27
CA LEU A 170 -1.65 -16.78 8.35
C LEU A 170 -2.91 -17.39 7.75
N PRO A 171 -3.97 -17.70 8.52
CA PRO A 171 -5.21 -18.25 7.97
C PRO A 171 -5.87 -17.35 6.92
N THR A 172 -5.66 -16.04 7.03
CA THR A 172 -6.24 -15.03 6.11
C THR A 172 -5.26 -14.52 5.05
N LEU A 173 -3.98 -14.90 5.12
CA LEU A 173 -2.92 -14.33 4.29
C LEU A 173 -3.20 -14.53 2.80
N GLN A 174 -3.57 -15.74 2.40
CA GLN A 174 -3.91 -16.06 1.01
C GLN A 174 -5.07 -15.19 0.51
N SER A 175 -6.16 -15.12 1.28
CA SER A 175 -7.33 -14.30 0.93
C SER A 175 -7.00 -12.80 0.80
N ARG A 176 -6.09 -12.28 1.64
CA ARG A 176 -5.61 -10.89 1.55
C ARG A 176 -4.73 -10.67 0.34
N MET A 177 -3.87 -11.61 -0.01
CA MET A 177 -3.07 -11.55 -1.23
C MET A 177 -3.94 -11.57 -2.48
N ASP A 178 -4.95 -12.44 -2.53
CA ASP A 178 -5.89 -12.52 -3.64
C ASP A 178 -6.71 -11.22 -3.77
N ALA A 179 -7.19 -10.68 -2.64
CA ALA A 179 -7.89 -9.40 -2.62
C ALA A 179 -6.98 -8.23 -3.07
N PHE A 180 -5.72 -8.20 -2.63
CA PHE A 180 -4.74 -7.20 -3.06
C PHE A 180 -4.43 -7.31 -4.56
N MET A 181 -4.27 -8.53 -5.09
CA MET A 181 -4.06 -8.76 -6.52
C MET A 181 -5.24 -8.27 -7.34
N ALA A 182 -6.47 -8.60 -6.92
CA ALA A 182 -7.69 -8.14 -7.58
C ALA A 182 -7.85 -6.61 -7.53
N ASP A 183 -7.58 -5.99 -6.38
CA ASP A 183 -7.56 -4.53 -6.24
C ASP A 183 -6.49 -3.89 -7.14
N SER A 184 -5.30 -4.49 -7.23
CA SER A 184 -4.20 -3.99 -8.04
C SER A 184 -4.53 -4.03 -9.54
N GLU A 185 -5.20 -5.07 -10.01
CA GLU A 185 -5.71 -5.14 -11.39
C GLU A 185 -6.72 -4.03 -11.67
N ARG A 186 -7.68 -3.83 -10.77
CA ARG A 186 -8.66 -2.73 -10.87
C ARG A 186 -7.99 -1.35 -10.85
N GLN A 187 -6.97 -1.15 -10.02
CA GLN A 187 -6.20 0.09 -9.97
C GLN A 187 -5.42 0.33 -11.27
N ASN A 188 -4.91 -0.72 -11.91
CA ASN A 188 -4.24 -0.58 -13.20
C ASN A 188 -5.21 -0.14 -14.30
N GLN A 189 -6.43 -0.68 -14.32
CA GLN A 189 -7.49 -0.23 -15.23
C GLN A 189 -7.87 1.23 -14.97
N ALA A 190 -8.12 1.59 -13.70
CA ALA A 190 -8.42 2.96 -13.31
C ALA A 190 -7.33 3.96 -13.72
N ARG A 191 -6.06 3.61 -13.52
CA ARG A 191 -4.92 4.43 -13.98
C ARG A 191 -4.95 4.63 -15.50
N ALA A 192 -5.27 3.58 -16.25
CA ALA A 192 -5.38 3.66 -17.70
C ALA A 192 -6.51 4.61 -18.13
N TRP A 193 -7.66 4.55 -17.47
CA TRP A 193 -8.77 5.46 -17.73
C TRP A 193 -8.45 6.92 -17.37
N ILE A 194 -7.85 7.19 -16.21
CA ILE A 194 -7.39 8.54 -15.84
C ILE A 194 -6.48 9.10 -16.92
N LYS A 195 -5.49 8.31 -17.35
CA LYS A 195 -4.56 8.72 -18.41
C LYS A 195 -5.29 8.97 -19.73
N ALA A 196 -6.24 8.12 -20.10
CA ALA A 196 -7.03 8.30 -21.31
C ALA A 196 -7.88 9.59 -21.26
N CYS A 197 -8.48 9.93 -20.11
CA CYS A 197 -9.18 11.21 -19.93
C CYS A 197 -8.21 12.39 -20.11
N GLN A 198 -7.02 12.33 -19.50
CA GLN A 198 -6.00 13.38 -19.60
C GLN A 198 -5.46 13.58 -21.01
N MET A 199 -5.45 12.54 -21.84
CA MET A 199 -5.04 12.60 -23.24
C MET A 199 -6.16 13.03 -24.20
N GLY A 200 -7.30 13.50 -23.70
CA GLY A 200 -8.44 13.96 -24.53
C GLY A 200 -9.32 12.83 -25.06
N GLY A 201 -9.30 11.65 -24.43
CA GLY A 201 -10.20 10.55 -24.76
C GLY A 201 -11.68 10.89 -24.50
N ASN A 202 -12.59 10.11 -25.10
CA ASN A 202 -14.03 10.32 -24.93
C ASN A 202 -14.45 10.03 -23.48
N SER A 203 -14.61 11.09 -22.69
CA SER A 203 -14.92 11.02 -21.26
C SER A 203 -16.22 10.27 -20.97
N LYS A 204 -17.28 10.47 -21.77
CA LYS A 204 -18.56 9.77 -21.59
C LYS A 204 -18.40 8.26 -21.72
N LYS A 205 -17.66 7.80 -22.73
CA LYS A 205 -17.38 6.38 -22.94
C LYS A 205 -16.56 5.80 -21.79
N ILE A 206 -15.48 6.48 -21.41
CA ILE A 206 -14.58 6.04 -20.33
C ILE A 206 -15.31 5.94 -18.99
N MET A 207 -16.14 6.94 -18.64
CA MET A 207 -16.92 6.92 -17.40
C MET A 207 -17.95 5.78 -17.42
N ALA A 208 -18.60 5.50 -18.55
CA ALA A 208 -19.54 4.38 -18.68
C ALA A 208 -18.84 3.02 -18.53
N GLU A 209 -17.65 2.84 -19.11
CA GLU A 209 -16.84 1.63 -18.93
C GLU A 209 -16.43 1.45 -17.46
N CYS A 210 -16.00 2.53 -16.80
CA CYS A 210 -15.71 2.51 -15.37
C CYS A 210 -16.93 2.11 -14.54
N GLU A 211 -18.09 2.69 -14.80
CA GLU A 211 -19.32 2.37 -14.06
C GLU A 211 -19.77 0.92 -14.27
N ALA A 212 -19.56 0.36 -15.47
CA ALA A 212 -19.86 -1.03 -15.76
C ALA A 212 -18.94 -1.99 -14.97
N GLU A 213 -17.65 -1.69 -14.86
CA GLU A 213 -16.66 -2.51 -14.15
C GLU A 213 -16.83 -2.42 -12.62
N PHE A 214 -17.11 -1.23 -12.10
CA PHE A 214 -17.23 -0.98 -10.65
C PHE A 214 -18.67 -1.07 -10.12
N ARG A 215 -19.63 -1.49 -10.95
CA ARG A 215 -21.00 -1.72 -10.48
C ARG A 215 -20.95 -2.80 -9.38
N PRO A 216 -21.56 -2.56 -8.21
CA PRO A 216 -21.73 -3.64 -7.25
C PRO A 216 -22.54 -4.74 -7.93
N VAL A 217 -21.96 -5.94 -8.05
CA VAL A 217 -22.73 -7.12 -8.42
C VAL A 217 -23.70 -7.32 -7.27
N ILE A 218 -24.96 -6.94 -7.47
CA ILE A 218 -26.04 -7.31 -6.57
C ILE A 218 -26.11 -8.84 -6.65
N LYS A 219 -25.58 -9.51 -5.63
CA LYS A 219 -25.80 -10.93 -5.37
C LYS A 219 -26.86 -11.06 -4.31
#